data_AF-A0A269Y2B6-F1
#
_entry.id   AF-A0A269Y2B6-F1
#
_cell.length_a   1.000
_cell.length_b   1.000
_cell.length_c   1.000
_cell.angle_alpha   90.00
_cell.angle_beta   90.00
_cell.angle_gamma   90.00
#
_symmetry.space_group_name_H-M   'P 1'
#
loop_
_entity.id
_entity.type
_entity.pdbx_description
1 polymer ?
#
loop_
_entity_poly.entity_id
_entity_poly.type
_entity_poly.pdbx_seq_one_letter_code
_entity_poly.pdbx_strand_id
1 'polypeptide(L)'
;MDRRNNRRDTEGCSVVTANRLLDGRIVWLDAQGKWQLTIGQACLFPNDGMEDLLRSQNARAGADNVVGVYGVQVEETAHGPRPRTTRERIRAAGPSVHAEFTPLWQPAPAAASGS
;
A
#
# COMPACT_ATOMS: atom_id res chain seq x y z
N MET A 1 18.09 9.45 -2.88
CA MET A 1 16.70 8.98 -2.68
C MET A 1 16.76 7.58 -2.08
N ASP A 2 15.96 7.32 -1.06
CA ASP A 2 16.22 6.38 0.04
C ASP A 2 16.49 4.91 -0.39
N ARG A 3 17.75 4.47 -0.23
CA ARG A 3 18.18 3.09 -0.50
C ARG A 3 17.78 2.08 0.60
N ARG A 4 17.13 2.50 1.70
CA ARG A 4 16.96 1.65 2.90
C ARG A 4 15.66 0.87 2.93
N ASN A 5 14.71 1.15 2.03
CA ASN A 5 13.45 0.37 1.91
C ASN A 5 13.52 -0.77 0.87
N ASN A 6 14.63 -0.91 0.14
CA ASN A 6 14.67 -1.66 -1.12
C ASN A 6 15.43 -2.99 -1.08
N ARG A 7 15.47 -3.71 0.05
CA ARG A 7 15.80 -5.15 -0.02
C ARG A 7 14.53 -5.93 -0.37
N ARG A 8 13.99 -5.67 -1.56
CA ARG A 8 13.10 -6.63 -2.20
C ARG A 8 13.98 -7.77 -2.70
N ASP A 9 13.62 -8.98 -2.31
CA ASP A 9 14.27 -10.17 -2.86
C ASP A 9 13.90 -10.27 -4.34
N THR A 10 14.84 -10.55 -5.24
CA THR A 10 14.54 -10.66 -6.67
C THR A 10 13.51 -11.75 -6.98
N GLU A 11 13.39 -12.77 -6.13
CA GLU A 11 12.51 -13.92 -6.35
C GLU A 11 11.11 -13.77 -5.70
N GLY A 12 10.86 -12.67 -4.99
CA GLY A 12 9.61 -12.45 -4.29
C GLY A 12 8.54 -11.69 -5.09
N CYS A 13 7.42 -11.41 -4.42
CA CYS A 13 6.38 -10.50 -4.91
C CYS A 13 6.28 -9.24 -4.06
N SER A 14 5.92 -8.14 -4.70
CA SER A 14 5.63 -6.87 -4.07
C SER A 14 4.30 -6.30 -4.51
N VAL A 15 3.72 -5.45 -3.69
CA VAL A 15 2.59 -4.59 -4.05
C VAL A 15 3.09 -3.17 -4.30
N VAL A 16 2.36 -2.37 -5.09
CA VAL A 16 2.67 -0.94 -5.27
C VAL A 16 1.80 -0.11 -4.34
N THR A 17 2.43 0.84 -3.63
CA THR A 17 1.77 1.78 -2.72
C THR A 17 2.12 3.22 -3.05
N ALA A 18 1.24 4.14 -2.65
CA ALA A 18 1.44 5.58 -2.73
C ALA A 18 0.61 6.30 -1.65
N ASN A 19 0.76 7.62 -1.56
CA ASN A 19 -0.11 8.48 -0.76
C ASN A 19 -1.01 9.33 -1.68
N ARG A 20 -2.32 9.32 -1.45
CA ARG A 20 -3.27 10.21 -2.13
C ARG A 20 -3.05 11.65 -1.71
N LEU A 21 -3.01 12.56 -2.69
CA LEU A 21 -2.81 13.98 -2.44
C LEU A 21 -3.99 14.65 -1.74
N LEU A 22 -5.22 14.21 -2.04
CA LEU A 22 -6.44 14.85 -1.55
C LEU A 22 -6.63 14.72 -0.04
N ASP A 23 -6.26 13.58 0.52
CA ASP A 23 -6.57 13.21 1.92
C ASP A 23 -5.40 12.54 2.65
N GLY A 24 -4.24 12.42 2.01
CA GLY A 24 -3.03 11.83 2.61
C GLY A 24 -3.10 10.32 2.80
N ARG A 25 -4.19 9.65 2.36
CA ARG A 25 -4.38 8.20 2.53
C ARG A 25 -3.30 7.39 1.84
N ILE A 26 -2.89 6.32 2.50
CA ILE A 26 -2.11 5.27 1.85
C ILE A 26 -3.05 4.51 0.91
N VAL A 27 -2.60 4.29 -0.31
CA VAL A 27 -3.31 3.52 -1.33
C VAL A 27 -2.45 2.43 -1.92
N TRP A 28 -3.13 1.49 -2.55
CA TRP A 28 -2.55 0.27 -3.11
C TRP A 28 -3.06 0.06 -4.53
N LEU A 29 -2.16 -0.25 -5.47
CA LEU A 29 -2.54 -0.44 -6.86
C LEU A 29 -3.16 -1.83 -7.07
N ASP A 30 -4.36 -1.89 -7.62
CA ASP A 30 -5.01 -3.15 -8.01
C ASP A 30 -4.61 -3.62 -9.41
N ALA A 31 -5.12 -4.80 -9.80
CA ALA A 31 -4.78 -5.42 -11.07
C ALA A 31 -5.37 -4.69 -12.30
N GLN A 32 -6.32 -3.77 -12.07
CA GLN A 32 -6.91 -2.92 -13.10
C GLN A 32 -6.21 -1.55 -13.17
N GLY A 33 -5.17 -1.33 -12.36
CA GLY A 33 -4.43 -0.07 -12.30
C GLY A 33 -5.19 1.05 -11.59
N LYS A 34 -6.14 0.71 -10.70
CA LYS A 34 -6.82 1.68 -9.83
C LYS A 34 -6.23 1.66 -8.42
N TRP A 35 -6.27 2.81 -7.77
CA TRP A 35 -5.78 2.99 -6.40
C TRP A 35 -6.87 2.66 -5.37
N GLN A 36 -6.65 1.58 -4.62
CA GLN A 36 -7.54 1.08 -3.57
C GLN A 36 -7.09 1.53 -2.19
N LEU A 37 -8.04 1.62 -1.26
CA LEU A 37 -7.76 2.04 0.12
C LEU A 37 -7.23 0.93 1.01
N THR A 38 -7.36 -0.33 0.58
CA THR A 38 -6.99 -1.49 1.39
C THR A 38 -5.94 -2.34 0.67
N ILE A 39 -4.96 -2.83 1.43
CA ILE A 39 -3.89 -3.66 0.87
C ILE A 39 -4.41 -5.02 0.35
N GLY A 40 -5.53 -5.51 0.89
CA GLY A 40 -6.15 -6.76 0.45
C GLY A 40 -6.64 -6.73 -1.01
N GLN A 41 -6.83 -5.54 -1.59
CA GLN A 41 -7.19 -5.37 -3.00
C GLN A 41 -5.97 -5.10 -3.90
N ALA A 42 -4.77 -5.05 -3.33
CA ALA A 42 -3.56 -4.79 -4.08
C ALA A 42 -3.22 -5.96 -5.01
N CYS A 43 -2.71 -5.63 -6.19
CA CYS A 43 -2.13 -6.61 -7.09
C CYS A 43 -0.73 -7.02 -6.62
N LEU A 44 -0.46 -8.31 -6.67
CA LEU A 44 0.87 -8.88 -6.49
C LEU A 44 1.63 -8.78 -7.81
N PHE A 45 2.81 -8.16 -7.77
CA PHE A 45 3.70 -8.07 -8.90
C PHE A 45 5.01 -8.80 -8.58
N PRO A 46 5.51 -9.63 -9.52
CA PRO A 46 6.87 -10.16 -9.45
C PRO A 46 7.90 -9.04 -9.30
N ASN A 47 8.94 -9.30 -8.51
CA ASN A 47 9.96 -8.28 -8.24
C ASN A 47 10.92 -8.02 -9.41
N ASP A 48 11.07 -8.96 -10.34
CA ASP A 48 11.90 -8.83 -11.53
C ASP A 48 11.45 -7.68 -12.47
N GLY A 49 10.15 -7.47 -12.65
CA GLY A 49 9.56 -6.42 -13.47
C GLY A 49 9.17 -5.14 -12.72
N MET A 50 9.45 -5.08 -11.41
CA MET A 50 8.87 -4.06 -10.55
C MET A 50 9.41 -2.64 -10.81
N GLU A 51 10.67 -2.48 -11.19
CA GLU A 51 11.23 -1.15 -11.47
C GLU A 51 10.59 -0.49 -12.71
N ASP A 52 10.26 -1.27 -13.74
CA ASP A 52 9.58 -0.76 -14.93
C ASP A 52 8.13 -0.39 -14.63
N LEU A 53 7.45 -1.22 -13.82
CA LEU A 53 6.13 -0.88 -13.29
C LEU A 53 6.18 0.43 -12.50
N LEU A 54 7.10 0.57 -11.54
CA LEU A 54 7.23 1.80 -10.76
C LEU A 54 7.51 3.02 -11.63
N ARG A 55 8.31 2.89 -12.69
CA ARG A 55 8.54 3.99 -13.65
C ARG A 55 7.23 4.42 -14.33
N SER A 56 6.45 3.46 -14.81
CA SER A 56 5.15 3.74 -15.45
C SER A 56 4.14 4.39 -14.49
N GLN A 57 4.08 3.92 -13.25
CA GLN A 57 3.16 4.45 -12.24
C GLN A 57 3.59 5.85 -11.77
N ASN A 58 4.89 6.10 -11.61
CA ASN A 58 5.40 7.44 -11.29
C ASN A 58 5.07 8.46 -12.40
N ALA A 59 5.13 8.06 -13.67
CA ALA A 59 4.75 8.95 -14.78
C ALA A 59 3.25 9.33 -14.76
N ARG A 60 2.40 8.47 -14.21
CA ARG A 60 0.95 8.68 -14.07
C ARG A 60 0.53 9.32 -12.74
N ALA A 61 1.43 9.40 -11.77
CA ALA A 61 1.12 9.77 -10.38
C ALA A 61 0.36 11.11 -10.26
N GLY A 62 0.73 12.11 -11.07
CA GLY A 62 0.03 13.40 -11.10
C GLY A 62 -1.41 13.30 -11.61
N ALA A 63 -1.65 12.52 -12.67
CA ALA A 63 -3.00 12.30 -13.20
C ALA A 63 -3.87 11.50 -12.22
N ASP A 64 -3.26 10.57 -11.50
CA ASP A 64 -3.94 9.74 -10.51
C ASP A 64 -4.07 10.42 -9.12
N ASN A 65 -3.58 11.64 -8.96
CA ASN A 65 -3.55 12.40 -7.70
C ASN A 65 -2.87 11.67 -6.53
N VAL A 66 -1.73 11.02 -6.80
CA VAL A 66 -0.92 10.32 -5.80
C VAL A 66 0.54 10.79 -5.80
N VAL A 67 1.24 10.58 -4.70
CA VAL A 67 2.66 10.88 -4.51
C VAL A 67 3.39 9.77 -3.78
N GLY A 68 4.70 9.70 -3.98
CA GLY A 68 5.55 8.71 -3.31
C GLY A 68 5.18 7.28 -3.71
N VAL A 69 5.16 7.00 -5.02
CA VAL A 69 4.89 5.66 -5.55
C VAL A 69 6.12 4.76 -5.35
N TYR A 70 5.96 3.65 -4.64
CA TYR A 70 7.02 2.64 -4.45
C TYR A 70 6.46 1.24 -4.20
N GLY A 71 7.33 0.23 -4.31
CA GLY A 71 6.96 -1.16 -4.05
C GLY A 71 7.22 -1.58 -2.61
N VAL A 72 6.34 -2.42 -2.08
CA VAL A 72 6.43 -3.02 -0.74
C VAL A 72 6.53 -4.54 -0.90
N GLN A 73 7.62 -5.13 -0.43
CA GLN A 73 7.77 -6.58 -0.37
C GLN A 73 6.70 -7.18 0.55
N VAL A 74 5.99 -8.18 0.03
CA VAL A 74 4.96 -8.90 0.77
C VAL A 74 5.21 -10.40 0.76
N GLU A 75 4.56 -11.07 1.70
CA GLU A 75 4.26 -12.49 1.65
C GLU A 75 2.78 -12.65 1.33
N GLU A 76 2.45 -13.57 0.43
CA GLU A 76 1.07 -13.96 0.19
C GLU A 76 0.60 -14.87 1.32
N THR A 77 -0.55 -14.54 1.91
CA THR A 77 -1.15 -15.30 3.01
C THR A 77 -2.61 -15.60 2.72
N ALA A 78 -3.23 -16.48 3.49
CA ALA A 78 -4.66 -16.78 3.36
C ALA A 78 -5.59 -15.55 3.53
N HIS A 79 -5.08 -14.47 4.14
CA HIS A 79 -5.80 -13.21 4.36
C HIS A 79 -5.39 -12.10 3.38
N GLY A 80 -4.62 -12.44 2.34
CA GLY A 80 -4.09 -11.50 1.35
C GLY A 80 -2.62 -11.11 1.59
N PRO A 81 -2.11 -10.11 0.85
CA PRO A 81 -0.72 -9.67 0.91
C PRO A 81 -0.37 -9.06 2.28
N ARG A 82 0.67 -9.60 2.91
CA ARG A 82 1.19 -9.13 4.20
C ARG A 82 2.59 -8.52 4.03
N PRO A 83 2.81 -7.25 4.39
CA PRO A 83 4.14 -6.64 4.30
C PRO A 83 5.18 -7.33 5.19
N ARG A 84 6.38 -7.53 4.64
CA ARG A 84 7.48 -8.18 5.38
C ARG A 84 8.03 -7.34 6.52
N THR A 85 8.11 -6.02 6.36
CA THR A 85 8.66 -5.14 7.39
C THR A 85 7.59 -4.69 8.40
N THR A 86 7.97 -4.53 9.66
CA THR A 86 7.06 -4.02 10.70
C THR A 86 6.53 -2.63 10.36
N ARG A 87 7.38 -1.76 9.79
CA ARG A 87 6.99 -0.41 9.37
C ARG A 87 5.85 -0.45 8.36
N GLU A 88 5.97 -1.29 7.32
CA GLU A 88 4.94 -1.38 6.29
C GLU A 88 3.68 -2.08 6.78
N ARG A 89 3.77 -3.02 7.73
CA ARG A 89 2.57 -3.57 8.39
C ARG A 89 1.79 -2.50 9.15
N ILE A 90 2.47 -1.63 9.90
CA ILE A 90 1.84 -0.51 10.60
C ILE A 90 1.20 0.44 9.59
N ARG A 91 1.92 0.80 8.51
CA ARG A 91 1.38 1.64 7.43
C ARG A 91 0.14 1.04 6.76
N ALA A 92 0.14 -0.27 6.50
CA ALA A 92 -0.99 -0.96 5.86
C ALA A 92 -2.22 -1.10 6.76
N ALA A 93 -2.04 -1.15 8.09
CA ALA A 93 -3.14 -1.16 9.04
C ALA A 93 -3.88 0.19 9.11
N GLY A 94 -3.25 1.28 8.66
CA GLY A 94 -3.81 2.63 8.70
C GLY A 94 -3.27 3.45 9.87
N PRO A 95 -3.95 4.55 10.27
CA PRO A 95 -3.48 5.41 11.35
C PRO A 95 -3.33 4.63 12.64
N SER A 96 -2.20 4.83 13.32
CA SER A 96 -1.96 4.29 14.65
C SER A 96 -2.48 5.19 15.78
N VAL A 97 -3.24 6.23 15.45
CA VAL A 97 -3.83 7.18 16.43
C VAL A 97 -5.18 6.68 16.91
N HIS A 98 -5.61 7.13 18.09
CA HIS A 98 -6.91 6.75 18.65
C HIS A 98 -8.06 7.11 17.69
N ALA A 99 -9.12 6.30 17.69
CA ALA A 99 -10.24 6.47 16.76
C ALA A 99 -10.89 7.87 16.87
N GLU A 100 -10.90 8.46 18.08
CA GLU A 100 -11.40 9.83 18.31
C GLU A 100 -10.61 10.92 17.57
N PHE A 101 -9.34 10.66 17.26
CA PHE A 101 -8.44 11.55 16.52
C PHE A 101 -8.24 11.10 15.07
N THR A 102 -8.94 10.04 14.66
CA THR A 102 -8.92 9.55 13.29
C THR A 102 -9.82 10.42 12.43
N PRO A 103 -9.34 10.95 11.28
CA PRO A 103 -10.15 11.78 10.42
C PRO A 103 -11.46 11.08 9.98
N LEU A 104 -12.58 11.81 10.04
CA LEU A 104 -13.95 11.33 9.79
C LEU A 104 -14.21 10.73 8.41
N TRP A 105 -13.23 10.76 7.50
CA TRP A 105 -13.34 10.19 6.17
C TRP A 105 -13.02 8.68 6.13
N GLN A 106 -12.65 8.07 7.26
CA GLN A 106 -12.48 6.63 7.39
C GLN A 106 -13.83 5.96 7.66
N PRO A 107 -14.11 4.78 7.05
CA PRO A 107 -15.20 3.97 7.55
C PRO A 107 -14.90 3.66 9.02
N ALA A 108 -15.90 3.81 9.89
CA ALA A 108 -15.78 3.46 11.30
C ALA A 108 -15.22 2.03 11.40
N PRO A 109 -14.26 1.76 12.30
CA PRO A 109 -13.80 0.39 12.50
C PRO A 109 -15.03 -0.47 12.75
N ALA A 110 -15.12 -1.61 12.06
CA ALA A 110 -16.19 -2.58 12.30
C ALA A 110 -16.18 -2.87 13.80
N ALA A 111 -17.23 -2.43 14.50
CA ALA A 111 -17.36 -2.66 15.93
C ALA A 111 -17.17 -4.16 16.14
N ALA A 112 -16.10 -4.52 16.85
CA ALA A 112 -15.89 -5.88 17.29
C ALA A 112 -17.14 -6.24 18.10
N SER A 113 -18.05 -6.96 17.46
CA SER A 113 -19.27 -7.45 18.06
C SER A 113 -18.84 -8.61 18.94
N GLY A 114 -18.37 -8.28 20.14
CA GLY A 114 -18.00 -9.21 21.19
C GLY A 114 -18.99 -9.02 22.34
N SER A 115 -19.81 -10.05 22.55
CA SER A 115 -20.83 -10.21 23.58
C SER A 115 -20.29 -10.20 25.01
#